data_AF-A0A8J7SYE2-F1
#
_entry.id   AF-A0A8J7SYE2-F1
#
_cell.length_a   1.000
_cell.length_b   1.000
_cell.length_c   1.000
_cell.angle_alpha   90.00
_cell.angle_beta   90.00
_cell.angle_gamma   90.00
#
_symmetry.space_group_name_H-M   'P 1'
#
loop_
_entity.id
_entity.type
_entity.pdbx_description
1 polymer ?
#
loop_
_entity_poly.entity_id
_entity_poly.type
_entity_poly.pdbx_seq_one_letter_code
_entity_poly.pdbx_strand_id
1 'polypeptide(L)'
;MQHPDMVLGNGDSGENNAHIVGETADKDNRGQYWNIKMLDLDRRVVANAFYTQNFDDGGGNASIDYLLQWPAQDGVWNNAQFCFEPVKGQTGTYIIRSVGKTKAGKMYSLVNGQLKSVVYNAKDKAAWFTFEQVEKPKIKSPYWEDETRFAENKETGVATYLPYNNEHEMLADKAYYNTPWTKPQTGRYMSLNGTWKFHFVPEPSQRPLNFWQENYDVSQWDTIPVPSNWEMLGYDKPIYCNVEYPHANTPPFIKARPGFNDGGKNYGIDPVGSYVRTFTVPANWDGRRTFIHFGGIYSAAFVWLNGQYVGYTQGSNNVSEFDITKYLHRGGENRLAVQVFRWSDGSYLECQDMFRMSGIFREVYLYNTPKMAVRDHYITSDITFGKGGNTAQAKVNVRLTLDNRDNLAGKKQVCVKIFNPEGTEIQEQRTTLGGADGTQTNVALDVPNAELWSAEHPNLYTVRVVQSDEQGNEEMAFSTKYGICKVEVKNSLLYVNNKRVFLKG
;
A
#
# COMPACT_ATOMS: atom_id res chain seq x y z
N MET A 1 -20.41 -43.02 -6.90
CA MET A 1 -19.55 -42.27 -7.84
C MET A 1 -18.28 -43.07 -8.11
N GLN A 2 -17.60 -42.84 -9.24
CA GLN A 2 -16.36 -43.54 -9.58
C GLN A 2 -15.14 -43.01 -8.80
N HIS A 3 -15.15 -41.73 -8.41
CA HIS A 3 -14.06 -41.06 -7.71
C HIS A 3 -14.59 -40.31 -6.47
N PRO A 4 -14.91 -41.01 -5.37
CA PRO A 4 -15.52 -40.39 -4.19
C PRO A 4 -14.59 -39.46 -3.41
N ASP A 5 -13.27 -39.59 -3.59
CA ASP A 5 -12.25 -38.82 -2.85
C ASP A 5 -11.80 -37.54 -3.59
N MET A 6 -12.42 -37.24 -4.73
CA MET A 6 -12.06 -36.10 -5.59
C MET A 6 -13.16 -35.05 -5.58
N VAL A 7 -12.75 -33.78 -5.63
CA VAL A 7 -13.63 -32.63 -5.82
C VAL A 7 -13.34 -31.97 -7.15
N LEU A 8 -14.28 -31.17 -7.65
CA LEU A 8 -14.04 -30.34 -8.82
C LEU A 8 -13.28 -29.08 -8.40
N GLY A 9 -12.19 -28.81 -9.08
CA GLY A 9 -11.45 -27.56 -8.92
C GLY A 9 -10.87 -27.08 -10.24
N ASN A 10 -10.02 -26.06 -10.13
CA ASN A 10 -9.38 -25.41 -11.27
C ASN A 10 -7.84 -25.31 -11.11
N GLY A 11 -7.26 -26.07 -10.16
CA GLY A 11 -5.86 -25.95 -9.79
C GLY A 11 -5.52 -24.63 -9.08
N ASP A 12 -6.45 -24.07 -8.30
CA ASP A 12 -6.34 -22.76 -7.64
C ASP A 12 -5.97 -21.64 -8.64
N SER A 13 -6.68 -21.53 -9.77
CA SER A 13 -6.36 -20.56 -10.84
C SER A 13 -7.55 -19.70 -11.25
N GLY A 14 -7.48 -18.40 -11.02
CA GLY A 14 -8.47 -17.43 -11.50
C GLY A 14 -8.16 -16.85 -12.88
N GLU A 15 -7.30 -17.51 -13.66
CA GLU A 15 -7.03 -17.15 -15.05
C GLU A 15 -8.13 -17.67 -15.99
N ASN A 16 -8.32 -16.97 -17.10
CA ASN A 16 -9.23 -17.44 -18.16
C ASN A 16 -8.69 -18.74 -18.78
N ASN A 17 -9.59 -19.62 -19.21
CA ASN A 17 -9.30 -20.96 -19.74
C ASN A 17 -8.73 -21.97 -18.73
N ALA A 18 -8.66 -21.65 -17.42
CA ALA A 18 -8.30 -22.66 -16.44
C ALA A 18 -9.25 -23.87 -16.55
N HIS A 19 -8.70 -25.07 -16.71
CA HIS A 19 -9.50 -26.28 -16.91
C HIS A 19 -10.23 -26.65 -15.62
N ILE A 20 -11.46 -27.16 -15.75
CA ILE A 20 -12.13 -27.83 -14.63
C ILE A 20 -11.61 -29.26 -14.55
N VAL A 21 -11.02 -29.59 -13.41
CA VAL A 21 -10.34 -30.85 -13.16
C VAL A 21 -10.90 -31.51 -11.90
N GLY A 22 -10.72 -32.82 -11.82
CA GLY A 22 -10.87 -33.54 -10.57
C GLY A 22 -9.56 -33.48 -9.79
N GLU A 23 -9.62 -33.08 -8.54
CA GLU A 23 -8.45 -32.92 -7.67
C GLU A 23 -8.75 -33.40 -6.24
N THR A 24 -7.71 -33.59 -5.45
CA THR A 24 -7.85 -33.96 -4.02
C THR A 24 -8.40 -32.76 -3.26
N ALA A 25 -9.34 -32.98 -2.33
CA ALA A 25 -9.87 -31.91 -1.51
C ALA A 25 -8.76 -31.22 -0.69
N ASP A 26 -8.69 -29.90 -0.79
CA ASP A 26 -7.77 -29.02 -0.09
C ASP A 26 -8.55 -27.79 0.38
N LYS A 27 -8.66 -27.64 1.71
CA LYS A 27 -9.43 -26.57 2.35
C LYS A 27 -8.89 -25.16 2.05
N ASP A 28 -7.64 -25.06 1.61
CA ASP A 28 -6.96 -23.81 1.32
C ASP A 28 -6.95 -23.50 -0.20
N ASN A 29 -7.44 -24.43 -1.04
CA ASN A 29 -7.56 -24.27 -2.48
C ASN A 29 -8.89 -23.57 -2.83
N ARG A 30 -8.80 -22.30 -3.22
CA ARG A 30 -9.94 -21.43 -3.56
C ARG A 30 -10.67 -21.93 -4.80
N GLY A 31 -9.94 -22.63 -5.66
CA GLY A 31 -10.43 -23.30 -6.86
C GLY A 31 -11.52 -24.34 -6.65
N GLN A 32 -11.67 -24.87 -5.44
CA GLN A 32 -12.59 -25.97 -5.13
C GLN A 32 -13.97 -25.50 -4.67
N TYR A 33 -14.14 -24.18 -4.48
CA TYR A 33 -15.36 -23.61 -3.94
C TYR A 33 -16.18 -22.96 -5.05
N TRP A 34 -17.43 -23.40 -5.20
CA TRP A 34 -18.32 -23.00 -6.29
C TRP A 34 -19.67 -22.49 -5.76
N ASN A 35 -20.14 -21.40 -6.34
CA ASN A 35 -21.50 -20.89 -6.17
C ASN A 35 -22.38 -21.42 -7.30
N ILE A 36 -23.48 -22.08 -6.96
CA ILE A 36 -24.47 -22.56 -7.93
C ILE A 36 -25.66 -21.59 -7.94
N LYS A 37 -25.83 -20.85 -9.03
CA LYS A 37 -26.96 -19.93 -9.22
C LYS A 37 -28.03 -20.61 -10.07
N MET A 38 -29.28 -20.61 -9.59
CA MET A 38 -30.42 -21.03 -10.42
C MET A 38 -30.83 -19.90 -11.36
N LEU A 39 -30.91 -20.19 -12.65
CA LEU A 39 -31.47 -19.26 -13.63
C LEU A 39 -32.98 -19.47 -13.79
N ASP A 40 -33.39 -20.73 -13.81
CA ASP A 40 -34.78 -21.19 -13.79
C ASP A 40 -34.83 -22.62 -13.24
N LEU A 41 -35.92 -23.36 -13.48
CA LEU A 41 -36.08 -24.73 -12.97
C LEU A 41 -35.02 -25.70 -13.52
N ASP A 42 -34.58 -25.51 -14.77
CA ASP A 42 -33.77 -26.49 -15.50
C ASP A 42 -32.31 -26.06 -15.67
N ARG A 43 -32.03 -24.75 -15.56
CA ARG A 43 -30.73 -24.16 -15.86
C ARG A 43 -30.02 -23.60 -14.63
N ARG A 44 -28.71 -23.80 -14.58
CA ARG A 44 -27.80 -23.38 -13.51
C ARG A 44 -26.57 -22.69 -14.11
N VAL A 45 -25.96 -21.83 -13.31
CA VAL A 45 -24.60 -21.31 -13.52
C VAL A 45 -23.74 -21.79 -12.37
N VAL A 46 -22.49 -22.15 -12.67
CA VAL A 46 -21.48 -22.52 -11.67
C VAL A 46 -20.40 -21.45 -11.69
N ALA A 47 -20.45 -20.53 -10.72
CA ALA A 47 -19.45 -19.48 -10.54
C ALA A 47 -18.41 -19.93 -9.51
N ASN A 48 -17.14 -19.55 -9.66
CA ASN A 48 -16.18 -19.76 -8.58
C ASN A 48 -16.52 -18.84 -7.38
N ALA A 49 -16.28 -19.30 -6.16
CA ALA A 49 -16.59 -18.54 -4.96
C ALA A 49 -15.56 -17.44 -4.63
N PHE A 50 -14.34 -17.54 -5.17
CA PHE A 50 -13.21 -16.64 -4.92
C PHE A 50 -12.75 -15.90 -6.17
N TYR A 51 -12.95 -16.47 -7.36
CA TYR A 51 -12.61 -15.87 -8.64
C TYR A 51 -13.85 -15.38 -9.38
N THR A 52 -13.67 -14.49 -10.36
CA THR A 52 -14.77 -13.90 -11.14
C THR A 52 -15.23 -14.80 -12.30
N GLN A 53 -14.57 -15.94 -12.51
CA GLN A 53 -14.87 -16.89 -13.57
C GLN A 53 -16.00 -17.86 -13.21
N ASN A 54 -16.56 -18.44 -14.26
CA ASN A 54 -17.65 -19.42 -14.23
C ASN A 54 -17.26 -20.63 -15.05
N PHE A 55 -17.87 -21.79 -14.81
CA PHE A 55 -17.82 -22.88 -15.77
C PHE A 55 -18.29 -22.38 -17.13
N ASP A 56 -17.53 -22.68 -18.17
CA ASP A 56 -17.84 -22.36 -19.56
C ASP A 56 -17.54 -23.59 -20.42
N ASP A 57 -18.46 -23.92 -21.32
CA ASP A 57 -18.30 -25.08 -22.18
C ASP A 57 -17.67 -24.78 -23.54
N GLY A 58 -17.24 -23.55 -23.82
CA GLY A 58 -16.69 -23.14 -25.11
C GLY A 58 -17.73 -23.04 -26.23
N GLY A 59 -19.01 -23.28 -25.96
CA GLY A 59 -20.13 -23.07 -26.88
C GLY A 59 -19.98 -23.84 -28.19
N GLY A 60 -19.89 -23.08 -29.29
CA GLY A 60 -19.74 -23.62 -30.64
C GLY A 60 -18.32 -24.00 -31.04
N ASN A 61 -17.31 -23.76 -30.19
CA ASN A 61 -15.93 -24.05 -30.55
C ASN A 61 -15.64 -25.56 -30.45
N ALA A 62 -15.43 -26.19 -31.60
CA ALA A 62 -15.18 -27.64 -31.69
C ALA A 62 -13.84 -28.07 -31.07
N SER A 63 -12.87 -27.17 -30.88
CA SER A 63 -11.60 -27.50 -30.22
C SER A 63 -11.71 -27.55 -28.69
N ILE A 64 -12.80 -27.04 -28.13
CA ILE A 64 -13.07 -27.06 -26.69
C ILE A 64 -14.00 -28.24 -26.41
N ASP A 65 -13.41 -29.39 -26.12
CA ASP A 65 -14.11 -30.60 -25.70
C ASP A 65 -14.09 -30.79 -24.18
N TYR A 66 -13.86 -29.74 -23.40
CA TYR A 66 -13.78 -29.75 -21.93
C TYR A 66 -14.50 -28.55 -21.30
N LEU A 67 -14.74 -28.61 -19.99
CA LEU A 67 -15.08 -27.44 -19.19
C LEU A 67 -13.84 -26.66 -18.82
N LEU A 68 -13.94 -25.35 -18.98
CA LEU A 68 -12.95 -24.38 -18.55
C LEU A 68 -13.62 -23.29 -17.74
N GLN A 69 -12.83 -22.33 -17.28
CA GLN A 69 -13.32 -21.13 -16.65
C GLN A 69 -13.25 -19.90 -17.55
N TRP A 70 -14.35 -19.14 -17.59
CA TRP A 70 -14.44 -17.89 -18.33
C TRP A 70 -15.29 -16.85 -17.58
N PRO A 71 -14.98 -15.55 -17.67
CA PRO A 71 -15.81 -14.50 -17.11
C PRO A 71 -17.17 -14.44 -17.82
N ALA A 72 -18.25 -14.33 -17.05
CA ALA A 72 -19.60 -14.12 -17.58
C ALA A 72 -20.25 -12.92 -16.89
N GLN A 73 -21.05 -12.17 -17.63
CA GLN A 73 -21.81 -11.04 -17.10
C GLN A 73 -23.15 -11.53 -16.56
N ASP A 74 -23.58 -11.04 -15.40
CA ASP A 74 -24.88 -11.41 -14.84
C ASP A 74 -26.01 -11.07 -15.83
N GLY A 75 -26.91 -12.02 -16.05
CA GLY A 75 -27.96 -11.94 -17.07
C GLY A 75 -27.52 -12.31 -18.49
N VAL A 76 -26.21 -12.45 -18.76
CA VAL A 76 -25.66 -12.82 -20.07
C VAL A 76 -24.74 -14.03 -19.94
N TRP A 77 -25.35 -15.22 -19.91
CA TRP A 77 -24.66 -16.44 -19.53
C TRP A 77 -24.14 -17.29 -20.68
N ASN A 78 -24.55 -17.05 -21.94
CA ASN A 78 -24.04 -17.73 -23.14
C ASN A 78 -23.71 -19.24 -22.94
N ASN A 79 -22.43 -19.58 -22.87
CA ASN A 79 -21.86 -20.94 -22.75
C ASN A 79 -21.68 -21.42 -21.29
N ALA A 80 -22.01 -20.57 -20.32
CA ALA A 80 -21.88 -20.80 -18.88
C ALA A 80 -23.18 -21.28 -18.22
N GLN A 81 -24.03 -21.97 -18.99
CA GLN A 81 -25.32 -22.48 -18.52
C GLN A 81 -25.34 -24.01 -18.61
N PHE A 82 -25.79 -24.64 -17.54
CA PHE A 82 -25.78 -26.10 -17.40
C PHE A 82 -27.11 -26.60 -16.85
N CYS A 83 -27.47 -27.82 -17.23
CA CYS A 83 -28.56 -28.56 -16.60
C CYS A 83 -27.98 -29.61 -15.65
N PHE A 84 -28.50 -29.68 -14.43
CA PHE A 84 -28.11 -30.68 -13.44
C PHE A 84 -29.22 -31.74 -13.39
N GLU A 85 -29.02 -32.84 -14.12
CA GLU A 85 -30.00 -33.90 -14.25
C GLU A 85 -29.87 -34.92 -13.10
N PRO A 86 -30.92 -35.16 -12.28
CA PRO A 86 -30.86 -36.14 -11.21
C PRO A 86 -30.64 -37.57 -11.74
N VAL A 87 -29.75 -38.32 -11.10
CA VAL A 87 -29.52 -39.73 -11.44
C VAL A 87 -30.62 -40.59 -10.80
N LYS A 88 -31.38 -41.31 -11.63
CA LYS A 88 -32.48 -42.16 -11.17
C LYS A 88 -32.00 -43.19 -10.13
N GLY A 89 -32.62 -43.18 -8.95
CA GLY A 89 -32.31 -44.11 -7.87
C GLY A 89 -31.04 -43.77 -7.08
N GLN A 90 -30.45 -42.58 -7.28
CA GLN A 90 -29.31 -42.08 -6.51
C GLN A 90 -29.62 -40.67 -6.00
N THR A 91 -30.17 -40.59 -4.78
CA THR A 91 -30.52 -39.32 -4.14
C THR A 91 -29.31 -38.39 -4.04
N GLY A 92 -29.48 -37.11 -4.40
CA GLY A 92 -28.44 -36.09 -4.32
C GLY A 92 -27.31 -36.25 -5.35
N THR A 93 -27.45 -37.15 -6.32
CA THR A 93 -26.48 -37.36 -7.40
C THR A 93 -27.00 -36.81 -8.72
N TYR A 94 -26.15 -36.09 -9.45
CA TYR A 94 -26.52 -35.36 -10.66
C TYR A 94 -25.51 -35.60 -11.80
N ILE A 95 -25.98 -35.41 -13.03
CA ILE A 95 -25.14 -35.32 -14.24
C ILE A 95 -25.19 -33.88 -14.74
N ILE A 96 -24.02 -33.29 -15.00
CA ILE A 96 -23.92 -31.96 -15.59
C ILE A 96 -24.04 -32.08 -17.11
N ARG A 97 -25.01 -31.37 -17.70
CA ARG A 97 -25.28 -31.36 -19.14
C ARG A 97 -25.17 -29.96 -19.71
N SER A 98 -24.71 -29.86 -20.96
CA SER A 98 -24.78 -28.60 -21.69
C SER A 98 -26.23 -28.26 -22.03
N VAL A 99 -26.58 -26.97 -21.98
CA VAL A 99 -27.85 -26.44 -22.51
C VAL A 99 -27.65 -25.76 -23.87
N GLY A 100 -26.41 -25.66 -24.35
CA GLY A 100 -26.05 -25.04 -25.61
C GLY A 100 -26.57 -25.84 -26.80
N LYS A 101 -27.10 -25.15 -27.82
CA LYS A 101 -27.61 -25.80 -29.03
C LYS A 101 -26.55 -26.62 -29.77
N THR A 102 -25.30 -26.13 -29.78
CA THR A 102 -24.16 -26.76 -30.44
C THR A 102 -23.66 -28.01 -29.71
N LYS A 103 -23.97 -28.15 -28.41
CA LYS A 103 -23.60 -29.28 -27.55
C LYS A 103 -24.84 -30.04 -27.05
N ALA A 104 -25.93 -29.98 -27.81
CA ALA A 104 -27.13 -30.74 -27.50
C ALA A 104 -26.82 -32.25 -27.38
N GLY A 105 -27.29 -32.87 -26.30
CA GLY A 105 -27.04 -34.29 -26.03
C GLY A 105 -25.63 -34.60 -25.47
N LYS A 106 -24.87 -33.58 -25.06
CA LYS A 106 -23.60 -33.76 -24.34
C LYS A 106 -23.78 -33.70 -22.82
N MET A 107 -22.88 -34.38 -22.12
CA MET A 107 -22.66 -34.29 -20.68
C MET A 107 -21.17 -34.13 -20.38
N TYR A 108 -20.82 -33.81 -19.14
CA TYR A 108 -19.42 -33.71 -18.72
C TYR A 108 -19.04 -34.87 -17.81
N SER A 109 -17.97 -35.57 -18.20
CA SER A 109 -17.43 -36.74 -17.50
C SER A 109 -15.96 -36.51 -17.19
N LEU A 110 -15.50 -37.00 -16.03
CA LEU A 110 -14.10 -36.93 -15.67
C LEU A 110 -13.30 -37.93 -16.51
N VAL A 111 -12.49 -37.42 -17.45
CA VAL A 111 -11.64 -38.23 -18.34
C VAL A 111 -10.20 -37.74 -18.19
N ASN A 112 -9.31 -38.64 -17.76
CA ASN A 112 -7.90 -38.33 -17.50
C ASN A 112 -7.71 -37.10 -16.58
N GLY A 113 -8.55 -36.98 -15.54
CA GLY A 113 -8.48 -35.89 -14.56
C GLY A 113 -9.16 -34.58 -14.99
N GLN A 114 -9.68 -34.48 -16.22
CA GLN A 114 -10.34 -33.27 -16.73
C GLN A 114 -11.82 -33.52 -17.02
N LEU A 115 -12.66 -32.50 -16.82
CA LEU A 115 -14.08 -32.55 -17.17
C LEU A 115 -14.24 -32.39 -18.69
N LYS A 116 -14.40 -33.52 -19.39
CA LYS A 116 -14.54 -33.60 -20.85
C LYS A 116 -16.01 -33.70 -21.26
N SER A 117 -16.37 -33.00 -22.33
CA SER A 117 -17.67 -33.06 -23.00
C SER A 117 -17.79 -34.36 -23.80
N VAL A 118 -18.62 -35.28 -23.32
CA VAL A 118 -18.88 -36.59 -23.93
C VAL A 118 -20.33 -36.73 -24.36
N VAL A 119 -20.63 -37.76 -25.16
CA VAL A 119 -22.03 -38.10 -25.50
C VAL A 119 -22.78 -38.51 -24.23
N TYR A 120 -24.01 -38.04 -24.07
CA TYR A 120 -24.83 -38.35 -22.90
C TYR A 120 -24.97 -39.87 -22.69
N ASN A 121 -24.64 -40.32 -21.48
CA ASN A 121 -24.80 -41.68 -21.02
C ASN A 121 -25.07 -41.67 -19.50
N ALA A 122 -26.33 -41.82 -19.12
CA ALA A 122 -26.74 -41.82 -17.70
C ALA A 122 -26.06 -42.89 -16.83
N LYS A 123 -25.48 -43.94 -17.44
CA LYS A 123 -24.79 -45.03 -16.73
C LYS A 123 -23.31 -44.75 -16.48
N ASP A 124 -22.75 -43.67 -17.03
CA ASP A 124 -21.35 -43.31 -16.82
C ASP A 124 -21.14 -42.73 -15.41
N LYS A 125 -20.52 -43.52 -14.53
CA LYS A 125 -20.27 -43.15 -13.14
C LYS A 125 -19.15 -42.11 -12.95
N ALA A 126 -18.36 -41.82 -13.99
CA ALA A 126 -17.39 -40.72 -14.00
C ALA A 126 -18.06 -39.35 -14.26
N ALA A 127 -19.34 -39.35 -14.68
CA ALA A 127 -20.16 -38.15 -14.87
C ALA A 127 -21.16 -37.92 -13.73
N TRP A 128 -21.06 -38.68 -12.63
CA TRP A 128 -21.95 -38.56 -11.48
C TRP A 128 -21.32 -37.66 -10.41
N PHE A 129 -22.00 -36.58 -10.06
CA PHE A 129 -21.55 -35.58 -9.09
C PHE A 129 -22.52 -35.48 -7.92
N THR A 130 -22.01 -35.24 -6.73
CA THR A 130 -22.78 -34.83 -5.56
C THR A 130 -22.37 -33.44 -5.14
N PHE A 131 -23.26 -32.74 -4.43
CA PHE A 131 -22.96 -31.43 -3.86
C PHE A 131 -22.78 -31.55 -2.35
N GLU A 132 -21.68 -31.01 -1.86
CA GLU A 132 -21.48 -30.74 -0.44
C GLU A 132 -21.66 -29.23 -0.23
N GLN A 133 -22.67 -28.85 0.54
CA GLN A 133 -22.87 -27.45 0.89
C GLN A 133 -21.89 -27.08 2.00
N VAL A 134 -21.03 -26.10 1.73
CA VAL A 134 -20.05 -25.57 2.68
C VAL A 134 -20.23 -24.06 2.84
N GLU A 135 -19.92 -23.55 4.03
CA GLU A 135 -19.73 -22.12 4.23
C GLU A 135 -18.46 -21.70 3.50
N LYS A 136 -18.49 -20.56 2.78
CA LYS A 136 -17.31 -20.04 2.09
C LYS A 136 -16.19 -19.87 3.13
N PRO A 137 -15.07 -20.61 3.02
CA PRO A 137 -14.06 -20.60 4.06
C PRO A 137 -13.37 -19.24 4.11
N LYS A 138 -13.00 -18.82 5.31
CA LYS A 138 -12.06 -17.72 5.51
C LYS A 138 -10.65 -18.27 5.37
N ILE A 139 -10.20 -18.43 4.13
CA ILE A 139 -8.83 -18.84 3.83
C ILE A 139 -7.92 -17.67 4.21
N LYS A 140 -6.99 -17.91 5.15
CA LYS A 140 -6.09 -16.88 5.66
C LYS A 140 -5.04 -16.57 4.59
N SER A 141 -5.22 -15.46 3.89
CA SER A 141 -4.19 -14.93 2.99
C SER A 141 -2.97 -14.44 3.79
N PRO A 142 -1.77 -14.50 3.21
CA PRO A 142 -0.65 -13.72 3.73
C PRO A 142 -0.98 -12.21 3.64
N TYR A 143 -0.28 -11.39 4.43
CA TYR A 143 -0.57 -9.94 4.48
C TYR A 143 -0.48 -9.24 3.11
N TRP A 144 0.40 -9.71 2.24
CA TRP A 144 0.61 -9.15 0.90
C TRP A 144 -0.36 -9.70 -0.16
N GLU A 145 -1.35 -10.50 0.23
CA GLU A 145 -2.48 -10.95 -0.62
C GLU A 145 -3.81 -10.76 0.13
N ASP A 146 -3.89 -9.78 1.03
CA ASP A 146 -5.08 -9.45 1.82
C ASP A 146 -5.35 -7.95 1.67
N GLU A 147 -6.25 -7.61 0.76
CA GLU A 147 -6.61 -6.23 0.43
C GLU A 147 -7.21 -5.44 1.60
N THR A 148 -7.61 -6.13 2.68
CA THR A 148 -8.07 -5.48 3.92
C THR A 148 -6.91 -5.05 4.83
N ARG A 149 -5.67 -5.44 4.50
CA ARG A 149 -4.46 -5.21 5.29
C ARG A 149 -3.38 -4.51 4.48
N PHE A 150 -3.51 -3.20 4.28
CA PHE A 150 -2.50 -2.39 3.62
C PHE A 150 -1.52 -1.69 4.61
N ALA A 151 -1.85 -1.64 5.90
CA ALA A 151 -1.03 -1.03 6.93
C ALA A 151 -1.31 -1.63 8.32
N GLU A 152 -0.27 -1.80 9.14
CA GLU A 152 -0.38 -2.17 10.55
C GLU A 152 0.62 -1.35 11.36
N ASN A 153 0.15 -0.66 12.42
CA ASN A 153 0.93 0.26 13.27
C ASN A 153 1.62 1.43 12.54
N LYS A 154 1.31 1.67 11.27
CA LYS A 154 1.78 2.82 10.50
C LYS A 154 1.13 4.11 11.04
N GLU A 155 1.92 5.15 11.24
CA GLU A 155 1.44 6.46 11.66
C GLU A 155 0.54 7.07 10.59
N THR A 156 -0.46 7.85 11.03
CA THR A 156 -1.28 8.69 10.13
C THR A 156 -0.37 9.68 9.41
N GLY A 157 -0.65 9.92 8.13
CA GLY A 157 0.09 10.91 7.34
C GLY A 157 -0.04 12.31 7.92
N VAL A 158 1.08 13.02 7.98
CA VAL A 158 1.19 14.41 8.45
C VAL A 158 1.97 15.24 7.42
N ALA A 159 1.89 16.57 7.51
CA ALA A 159 2.75 17.45 6.74
C ALA A 159 4.23 17.17 7.04
N THR A 160 5.09 17.20 6.02
CA THR A 160 6.54 17.00 6.22
C THR A 160 7.14 18.17 6.99
N TYR A 161 7.81 17.87 8.10
CA TYR A 161 8.68 18.79 8.85
C TYR A 161 9.78 17.99 9.54
N LEU A 162 10.84 18.66 9.97
CA LEU A 162 11.89 18.04 10.80
C LEU A 162 12.14 18.90 12.04
N PRO A 163 12.14 18.28 13.24
CA PRO A 163 12.28 19.02 14.49
C PRO A 163 13.72 19.45 14.76
N TYR A 164 13.88 20.62 15.35
CA TYR A 164 15.10 21.12 16.00
C TYR A 164 14.85 21.24 17.50
N ASN A 165 15.91 21.34 18.31
CA ASN A 165 15.73 21.54 19.76
C ASN A 165 15.06 22.87 20.09
N ASN A 166 15.41 23.91 19.35
CA ASN A 166 15.04 25.30 19.58
C ASN A 166 15.16 26.08 18.27
N GLU A 167 14.62 27.30 18.24
CA GLU A 167 14.64 28.19 17.09
C GLU A 167 16.09 28.56 16.70
N HIS A 168 16.98 28.74 17.67
CA HIS A 168 18.37 29.10 17.42
C HIS A 168 19.10 28.05 16.57
N GLU A 169 19.01 26.76 16.94
CA GLU A 169 19.59 25.66 16.16
C GLU A 169 18.97 25.56 14.76
N MET A 170 17.65 25.72 14.64
CA MET A 170 16.97 25.70 13.34
C MET A 170 17.50 26.80 12.41
N LEU A 171 17.74 28.00 12.92
CA LEU A 171 18.27 29.12 12.14
C LEU A 171 19.77 29.01 11.84
N ALA A 172 20.50 28.25 12.67
CA ALA A 172 21.91 27.94 12.41
C ALA A 172 22.05 27.00 11.19
N ASP A 173 21.12 26.07 10.97
CA ASP A 173 21.05 25.26 9.75
C ASP A 173 20.42 26.04 8.58
N LYS A 174 21.17 27.01 8.07
CA LYS A 174 20.75 27.86 6.95
C LYS A 174 20.40 27.08 5.68
N ALA A 175 21.07 25.94 5.45
CA ALA A 175 20.84 25.14 4.26
C ALA A 175 19.43 24.54 4.28
N TYR A 176 19.08 23.85 5.36
CA TYR A 176 17.74 23.27 5.50
C TYR A 176 16.66 24.34 5.65
N TYR A 177 16.90 25.37 6.47
CA TYR A 177 15.92 26.44 6.70
C TYR A 177 15.54 27.20 5.41
N ASN A 178 16.49 27.40 4.50
CA ASN A 178 16.22 28.03 3.20
C ASN A 178 15.71 27.04 2.16
N THR A 179 16.13 25.78 2.27
CA THR A 179 15.97 24.74 1.24
C THR A 179 15.53 23.43 1.91
N PRO A 180 14.23 23.30 2.30
CA PRO A 180 13.74 22.24 3.19
C PRO A 180 13.69 20.83 2.57
N TRP A 181 14.23 20.65 1.36
CA TRP A 181 14.47 19.36 0.71
C TRP A 181 15.93 18.89 0.83
N THR A 182 16.78 19.64 1.54
CA THR A 182 18.15 19.21 1.89
C THR A 182 18.13 18.36 3.17
N LYS A 183 19.28 17.77 3.53
CA LYS A 183 19.41 16.98 4.76
C LYS A 183 19.58 17.92 5.97
N PRO A 184 18.76 17.84 7.03
CA PRO A 184 18.89 18.71 8.18
C PRO A 184 20.14 18.37 9.01
N GLN A 185 20.68 19.39 9.66
CA GLN A 185 21.78 19.33 10.61
C GLN A 185 21.22 19.61 12.01
N THR A 186 20.56 18.60 12.58
CA THR A 186 19.92 18.68 13.89
C THR A 186 20.25 17.45 14.72
N GLY A 187 20.42 17.64 16.03
CA GLY A 187 20.53 16.54 16.98
C GLY A 187 19.26 15.69 17.11
N ARG A 188 18.18 16.03 16.39
CA ARG A 188 16.89 15.33 16.36
C ARG A 188 16.65 14.51 15.09
N TYR A 189 17.66 14.37 14.23
CA TYR A 189 17.60 13.62 12.98
C TYR A 189 18.80 12.68 12.89
N MET A 190 18.57 11.45 12.42
CA MET A 190 19.63 10.48 12.17
C MET A 190 19.33 9.69 10.89
N SER A 191 20.18 9.83 9.88
CA SER A 191 20.03 9.07 8.64
C SER A 191 20.37 7.59 8.86
N LEU A 192 19.55 6.71 8.30
CA LEU A 192 19.79 5.28 8.16
C LEU A 192 20.10 4.91 6.70
N ASN A 193 20.42 5.88 5.83
CA ASN A 193 20.97 5.60 4.51
C ASN A 193 22.40 5.04 4.62
N GLY A 194 22.85 4.35 3.58
CA GLY A 194 24.17 3.73 3.50
C GLY A 194 24.07 2.22 3.35
N THR A 195 25.06 1.48 3.83
CA THR A 195 25.17 0.03 3.61
C THR A 195 24.30 -0.75 4.60
N TRP A 196 23.52 -1.69 4.08
CA TRP A 196 22.72 -2.65 4.86
C TRP A 196 23.12 -4.08 4.47
N LYS A 197 22.98 -5.04 5.40
CA LYS A 197 23.05 -6.46 5.08
C LYS A 197 21.81 -6.86 4.28
N PHE A 198 21.98 -7.70 3.26
CA PHE A 198 20.93 -8.00 2.30
C PHE A 198 20.94 -9.47 1.89
N HIS A 199 19.74 -10.05 1.80
CA HIS A 199 19.52 -11.40 1.30
C HIS A 199 18.30 -11.42 0.38
N PHE A 200 18.48 -11.94 -0.82
CA PHE A 200 17.46 -11.98 -1.86
C PHE A 200 17.04 -13.42 -2.16
N VAL A 201 15.74 -13.64 -2.34
CA VAL A 201 15.19 -14.90 -2.83
C VAL A 201 14.14 -14.66 -3.93
N PRO A 202 13.97 -15.58 -4.89
CA PRO A 202 13.07 -15.39 -6.03
C PRO A 202 11.57 -15.54 -5.68
N GLU A 203 11.23 -16.08 -4.52
CA GLU A 203 9.83 -16.27 -4.10
C GLU A 203 9.67 -16.28 -2.57
N PRO A 204 8.46 -16.02 -2.04
CA PRO A 204 8.23 -15.88 -0.60
C PRO A 204 8.49 -17.15 0.20
N SER A 205 8.29 -18.33 -0.39
CA SER A 205 8.47 -19.62 0.29
C SER A 205 9.92 -19.87 0.74
N GLN A 206 10.88 -19.22 0.08
CA GLN A 206 12.32 -19.38 0.31
C GLN A 206 12.90 -18.33 1.26
N ARG A 207 12.10 -17.31 1.64
CA ARG A 207 12.59 -16.20 2.45
C ARG A 207 12.97 -16.65 3.87
N PRO A 208 13.96 -16.03 4.50
CA PRO A 208 14.27 -16.34 5.89
C PRO A 208 13.13 -15.84 6.79
N LEU A 209 12.58 -16.73 7.63
CA LEU A 209 11.41 -16.44 8.46
C LEU A 209 11.75 -15.86 9.85
N ASN A 210 12.99 -16.02 10.30
CA ASN A 210 13.47 -15.66 11.64
C ASN A 210 14.65 -14.65 11.63
N PHE A 211 15.01 -14.08 10.47
CA PHE A 211 16.14 -13.15 10.35
C PHE A 211 16.01 -11.85 11.16
N TRP A 212 14.81 -11.52 11.64
CA TRP A 212 14.53 -10.36 12.48
C TRP A 212 14.99 -10.56 13.94
N GLN A 213 15.27 -11.79 14.36
CA GLN A 213 15.79 -12.09 15.70
C GLN A 213 17.16 -11.43 15.92
N GLU A 214 17.42 -10.95 17.13
CA GLU A 214 18.62 -10.19 17.47
C GLU A 214 19.93 -10.95 17.23
N ASN A 215 19.92 -12.25 17.51
CA ASN A 215 21.07 -13.14 17.42
C ASN A 215 21.15 -13.90 16.08
N TYR A 216 20.32 -13.57 15.09
CA TYR A 216 20.39 -14.21 13.77
C TYR A 216 21.66 -13.76 13.03
N ASP A 217 22.49 -14.73 12.64
CA ASP A 217 23.75 -14.46 11.94
C ASP A 217 23.52 -14.04 10.48
N VAL A 218 23.92 -12.81 10.17
CA VAL A 218 23.89 -12.22 8.81
C VAL A 218 25.31 -11.98 8.28
N SER A 219 26.34 -12.59 8.88
CA SER A 219 27.73 -12.40 8.49
C SER A 219 27.98 -12.76 7.03
N GLN A 220 27.36 -13.86 6.57
CA GLN A 220 27.44 -14.38 5.20
C GLN A 220 26.50 -13.69 4.21
N TRP A 221 25.67 -12.73 4.66
CA TRP A 221 24.81 -11.98 3.74
C TRP A 221 25.62 -10.95 2.96
N ASP A 222 25.16 -10.69 1.74
CA ASP A 222 25.63 -9.59 0.91
C ASP A 222 25.35 -8.24 1.58
N THR A 223 25.81 -7.18 0.93
CA THR A 223 25.49 -5.81 1.31
C THR A 223 24.85 -5.05 0.16
N ILE A 224 23.90 -4.16 0.49
CA ILE A 224 23.22 -3.30 -0.47
C ILE A 224 23.23 -1.85 0.01
N PRO A 225 23.44 -0.85 -0.88
CA PRO A 225 23.21 0.54 -0.54
C PRO A 225 21.71 0.81 -0.40
N VAL A 226 21.33 1.55 0.63
CA VAL A 226 19.98 2.08 0.82
C VAL A 226 20.06 3.61 0.80
N PRO A 227 19.26 4.29 -0.03
CA PRO A 227 18.24 3.74 -0.93
C PRO A 227 18.82 3.12 -2.22
N SER A 228 18.12 2.11 -2.75
CA SER A 228 18.32 1.59 -4.11
C SER A 228 17.15 0.71 -4.55
N ASN A 229 17.08 0.44 -5.86
CA ASN A 229 16.31 -0.67 -6.39
C ASN A 229 17.23 -1.87 -6.61
N TRP A 230 16.89 -3.05 -6.09
CA TRP A 230 17.80 -4.21 -6.15
C TRP A 230 18.02 -4.72 -7.57
N GLU A 231 17.07 -4.49 -8.50
CA GLU A 231 17.21 -4.86 -9.90
C GLU A 231 18.38 -4.12 -10.56
N MET A 232 18.62 -2.87 -10.16
CA MET A 232 19.74 -2.06 -10.63
C MET A 232 21.10 -2.53 -10.08
N LEU A 233 21.08 -3.45 -9.13
CA LEU A 233 22.25 -4.01 -8.46
C LEU A 233 22.45 -5.50 -8.78
N GLY A 234 21.63 -6.07 -9.66
CA GLY A 234 21.81 -7.42 -10.21
C GLY A 234 21.04 -8.54 -9.51
N TYR A 235 20.18 -8.24 -8.52
CA TYR A 235 19.45 -9.28 -7.76
C TYR A 235 18.17 -9.79 -8.44
N ASP A 236 17.70 -9.14 -9.51
CA ASP A 236 16.64 -9.64 -10.42
C ASP A 236 16.65 -8.76 -11.69
N LYS A 237 15.57 -8.77 -12.49
CA LYS A 237 15.43 -7.97 -13.71
C LYS A 237 14.41 -6.84 -13.55
N PRO A 238 14.71 -5.62 -14.03
CA PRO A 238 13.70 -4.58 -14.19
C PRO A 238 12.72 -4.98 -15.29
N ILE A 239 11.42 -4.81 -15.06
CA ILE A 239 10.37 -5.23 -16.01
C ILE A 239 9.65 -3.98 -16.53
N TYR A 240 9.66 -3.75 -17.83
CA TYR A 240 8.81 -2.73 -18.43
C TYR A 240 7.49 -3.36 -18.89
N CYS A 241 6.37 -2.78 -18.45
CA CYS A 241 5.04 -3.14 -18.92
C CYS A 241 4.13 -1.90 -18.91
N ASN A 242 3.28 -1.80 -19.93
CA ASN A 242 2.35 -0.67 -20.07
C ASN A 242 1.06 -0.95 -19.28
N VAL A 243 0.16 -1.76 -19.85
CA VAL A 243 -1.15 -2.06 -19.25
C VAL A 243 -1.14 -3.41 -18.51
N GLU A 244 -0.31 -4.34 -18.96
CA GLU A 244 -0.21 -5.67 -18.40
C GLU A 244 0.39 -5.72 -17.00
N TYR A 245 -0.09 -6.65 -16.18
CA TYR A 245 0.59 -7.07 -14.95
C TYR A 245 1.70 -8.09 -15.26
N PRO A 246 2.91 -7.94 -14.69
CA PRO A 246 3.95 -8.97 -14.75
C PRO A 246 3.57 -10.25 -13.98
N HIS A 247 2.82 -10.09 -12.90
CA HIS A 247 2.15 -11.19 -12.19
C HIS A 247 0.77 -11.48 -12.81
N ALA A 248 0.15 -12.59 -12.41
CA ALA A 248 -1.19 -13.01 -12.85
C ALA A 248 -2.22 -11.90 -12.59
N ASN A 249 -3.26 -11.82 -13.43
CA ASN A 249 -4.33 -10.83 -13.25
C ASN A 249 -5.49 -11.42 -12.47
N THR A 250 -5.20 -11.88 -11.24
CA THR A 250 -6.16 -12.52 -10.35
C THR A 250 -6.15 -11.88 -8.96
N PRO A 251 -6.62 -10.62 -8.81
CA PRO A 251 -6.62 -9.96 -7.51
C PRO A 251 -7.38 -10.75 -6.44
N PRO A 252 -6.93 -10.73 -5.16
CA PRO A 252 -5.74 -10.07 -4.63
C PRO A 252 -4.43 -10.89 -4.76
N PHE A 253 -4.44 -12.00 -5.50
CA PHE A 253 -3.38 -13.02 -5.44
C PHE A 253 -2.19 -12.74 -6.35
N ILE A 254 -1.00 -12.94 -5.82
CA ILE A 254 0.26 -12.81 -6.55
C ILE A 254 0.69 -14.19 -7.03
N LYS A 255 0.53 -14.41 -8.34
CA LYS A 255 0.93 -15.67 -9.00
C LYS A 255 1.81 -15.39 -10.21
N ALA A 256 2.61 -16.38 -10.56
CA ALA A 256 3.34 -16.42 -11.81
C ALA A 256 2.34 -16.34 -13.00
N ARG A 257 2.61 -15.45 -13.96
CA ARG A 257 1.80 -15.29 -15.17
C ARG A 257 2.38 -16.09 -16.34
N PRO A 258 1.67 -17.08 -16.89
CA PRO A 258 2.13 -17.80 -18.08
C PRO A 258 2.47 -16.87 -19.25
N GLY A 259 3.58 -17.12 -19.93
CA GLY A 259 4.10 -16.32 -21.05
C GLY A 259 4.89 -15.08 -20.63
N PHE A 260 4.85 -14.69 -19.34
CA PHE A 260 5.59 -13.54 -18.79
C PHE A 260 6.54 -13.98 -17.68
N ASN A 261 6.00 -14.60 -16.65
CA ASN A 261 6.68 -15.21 -15.53
C ASN A 261 6.39 -16.72 -15.56
N ASP A 262 7.06 -17.47 -16.44
CA ASP A 262 6.83 -18.92 -16.65
C ASP A 262 7.31 -19.77 -15.45
N GLY A 263 6.64 -19.62 -14.31
CA GLY A 263 6.99 -20.29 -13.05
C GLY A 263 8.36 -19.90 -12.50
N GLY A 264 8.74 -18.62 -12.62
CA GLY A 264 10.03 -18.12 -12.12
C GLY A 264 11.19 -18.15 -13.13
N LYS A 265 10.99 -18.67 -14.35
CA LYS A 265 12.06 -18.83 -15.34
C LYS A 265 12.63 -17.51 -15.86
N ASN A 266 11.80 -16.48 -16.00
CA ASN A 266 12.18 -15.21 -16.60
C ASN A 266 12.67 -14.21 -15.53
N TYR A 267 11.96 -14.15 -14.41
CA TYR A 267 12.23 -13.38 -13.18
C TYR A 267 11.51 -14.10 -12.03
N GLY A 268 11.81 -13.76 -10.78
CA GLY A 268 11.22 -14.46 -9.63
C GLY A 268 9.69 -14.34 -9.57
N ILE A 269 9.04 -15.30 -8.91
CA ILE A 269 7.56 -15.37 -8.83
C ILE A 269 7.03 -14.18 -8.04
N ASP A 270 7.54 -14.00 -6.83
CA ASP A 270 7.38 -12.81 -6.00
C ASP A 270 8.66 -12.60 -5.18
N PRO A 271 9.67 -11.96 -5.78
CA PRO A 271 10.96 -11.77 -5.16
C PRO A 271 10.88 -11.07 -3.80
N VAL A 272 11.68 -11.55 -2.85
CA VAL A 272 11.74 -11.00 -1.50
C VAL A 272 13.16 -10.56 -1.15
N GLY A 273 13.30 -9.29 -0.76
CA GLY A 273 14.53 -8.73 -0.23
C GLY A 273 14.47 -8.57 1.29
N SER A 274 15.36 -9.25 2.01
CA SER A 274 15.49 -9.13 3.47
C SER A 274 16.69 -8.24 3.82
N TYR A 275 16.45 -7.16 4.55
CA TYR A 275 17.43 -6.12 4.90
C TYR A 275 17.68 -6.12 6.40
N VAL A 276 18.94 -5.99 6.82
CA VAL A 276 19.32 -5.81 8.24
C VAL A 276 20.33 -4.68 8.37
N ARG A 277 20.13 -3.82 9.37
CA ARG A 277 21.07 -2.77 9.75
C ARG A 277 21.11 -2.59 11.25
N THR A 278 22.31 -2.38 11.79
CA THR A 278 22.48 -1.92 13.16
C THR A 278 22.73 -0.40 13.22
N PHE A 279 22.35 0.21 14.33
CA PHE A 279 22.57 1.63 14.60
C PHE A 279 22.55 1.91 16.11
N THR A 280 23.09 3.04 16.54
CA THR A 280 23.00 3.51 17.93
C THR A 280 22.30 4.86 17.96
N VAL A 281 21.28 5.01 18.80
CA VAL A 281 20.58 6.28 18.98
C VAL A 281 21.37 7.18 19.93
N PRO A 282 21.47 8.50 19.68
CA PRO A 282 22.09 9.44 20.61
C PRO A 282 21.44 9.42 22.01
N ALA A 283 22.25 9.57 23.06
CA ALA A 283 21.77 9.49 24.45
C ALA A 283 20.73 10.59 24.80
N ASN A 284 20.81 11.76 24.17
CA ASN A 284 19.89 12.89 24.37
C ASN A 284 18.50 12.69 23.70
N TRP A 285 18.20 11.48 23.23
CA TRP A 285 16.88 11.10 22.71
C TRP A 285 16.01 10.42 23.77
N ASP A 286 16.54 10.13 24.96
CA ASP A 286 15.74 9.58 26.05
C ASP A 286 14.59 10.52 26.47
N GLY A 287 13.48 9.93 26.91
CA GLY A 287 12.27 10.66 27.30
C GLY A 287 11.48 11.30 26.14
N ARG A 288 11.83 11.02 24.88
CA ARG A 288 11.18 11.56 23.68
C ARG A 288 10.47 10.47 22.86
N ARG A 289 9.65 10.88 21.89
CA ARG A 289 9.02 9.96 20.93
C ARG A 289 9.88 9.88 19.68
N THR A 290 10.33 8.69 19.31
CA THR A 290 11.20 8.46 18.16
C THR A 290 10.44 7.73 17.06
N PHE A 291 10.49 8.27 15.85
CA PHE A 291 9.89 7.70 14.65
C PHE A 291 10.98 7.19 13.72
N ILE A 292 10.72 6.05 13.08
CA ILE A 292 11.42 5.67 11.85
C ILE A 292 10.59 6.13 10.66
N HIS A 293 11.26 6.73 9.67
CA HIS A 293 10.67 7.20 8.42
C HIS A 293 11.30 6.46 7.25
N PHE A 294 10.45 5.87 6.40
CA PHE A 294 10.83 5.36 5.09
C PHE A 294 10.16 6.24 4.03
N GLY A 295 10.96 6.89 3.18
CA GLY A 295 10.45 7.77 2.12
C GLY A 295 9.73 7.03 0.99
N GLY A 296 9.95 5.71 0.89
CA GLY A 296 9.37 4.82 -0.11
C GLY A 296 9.95 3.41 -0.07
N ILE A 297 9.08 2.41 -0.09
CA ILE A 297 9.42 0.99 -0.15
C ILE A 297 8.53 0.34 -1.21
N TYR A 298 9.11 -0.33 -2.20
CA TYR A 298 8.35 -0.94 -3.29
C TYR A 298 8.37 -2.49 -3.16
N SER A 299 7.24 -3.20 -3.05
CA SER A 299 5.84 -2.71 -2.96
C SER A 299 5.24 -2.77 -1.55
N ALA A 300 5.68 -3.73 -0.75
CA ALA A 300 5.19 -3.95 0.61
C ALA A 300 6.30 -4.41 1.53
N ALA A 301 6.18 -4.11 2.82
CA ALA A 301 7.20 -4.53 3.79
C ALA A 301 6.68 -4.77 5.20
N PHE A 302 7.31 -5.75 5.85
CA PHE A 302 7.27 -5.90 7.31
C PHE A 302 8.51 -5.27 7.93
N VAL A 303 8.34 -4.66 9.10
CA VAL A 303 9.41 -3.98 9.85
C VAL A 303 9.51 -4.58 11.25
N TRP A 304 10.73 -4.86 11.70
CA TRP A 304 11.06 -5.29 13.05
C TRP A 304 12.22 -4.48 13.60
N LEU A 305 12.21 -4.26 14.91
CA LEU A 305 13.29 -3.62 15.64
C LEU A 305 13.58 -4.42 16.91
N ASN A 306 14.84 -4.80 17.11
CA ASN A 306 15.30 -5.55 18.28
C ASN A 306 14.45 -6.80 18.57
N GLY A 307 14.29 -7.66 17.55
CA GLY A 307 13.52 -8.90 17.66
C GLY A 307 12.00 -8.71 17.77
N GLN A 308 11.49 -7.47 17.80
CA GLN A 308 10.08 -7.19 17.98
C GLN A 308 9.44 -6.66 16.70
N TYR A 309 8.24 -7.14 16.40
CA TYR A 309 7.46 -6.69 15.25
C TYR A 309 6.98 -5.25 15.47
N VAL A 310 7.30 -4.38 14.52
CA VAL A 310 6.92 -2.96 14.54
C VAL A 310 5.65 -2.74 13.74
N GLY A 311 5.58 -3.22 12.50
CA GLY A 311 4.42 -2.99 11.65
C GLY A 311 4.58 -3.51 10.22
N TYR A 312 3.55 -3.25 9.41
CA TYR A 312 3.45 -3.61 7.99
C TYR A 312 2.99 -2.41 7.17
N THR A 313 3.43 -2.32 5.91
CA THR A 313 3.01 -1.27 4.99
C THR A 313 2.94 -1.73 3.55
N GLN A 314 1.97 -1.19 2.81
CA GLN A 314 1.91 -1.11 1.35
C GLN A 314 1.84 0.36 0.89
N GLY A 315 1.86 0.60 -0.42
CA GLY A 315 1.74 1.92 -1.04
C GLY A 315 3.09 2.58 -1.28
N SER A 316 3.75 2.19 -2.37
CA SER A 316 5.17 2.40 -2.60
C SER A 316 5.62 3.85 -2.65
N ASN A 317 4.74 4.72 -3.13
CA ASN A 317 5.03 6.14 -3.32
C ASN A 317 4.70 7.01 -2.11
N ASN A 318 4.14 6.41 -1.05
CA ASN A 318 3.80 7.07 0.20
C ASN A 318 4.91 6.89 1.23
N VAL A 319 5.02 7.87 2.13
CA VAL A 319 5.82 7.76 3.34
C VAL A 319 5.26 6.65 4.23
N SER A 320 6.16 5.90 4.87
CA SER A 320 5.83 4.94 5.93
C SER A 320 6.57 5.30 7.21
N GLU A 321 5.81 5.72 8.23
CA GLU A 321 6.33 6.06 9.54
C GLU A 321 5.80 5.10 10.61
N PHE A 322 6.64 4.79 11.59
CA PHE A 322 6.27 4.00 12.76
C PHE A 322 6.87 4.63 14.02
N ASP A 323 6.10 4.73 15.09
CA ASP A 323 6.64 5.04 16.42
C ASP A 323 7.44 3.84 16.95
N ILE A 324 8.77 4.00 17.00
CA ILE A 324 9.68 2.96 17.44
C ILE A 324 10.11 3.10 18.91
N THR A 325 9.57 4.08 19.64
CA THR A 325 10.05 4.47 20.98
C THR A 325 10.13 3.30 21.95
N LYS A 326 9.11 2.43 21.97
CA LYS A 326 9.02 1.31 22.90
C LYS A 326 9.93 0.11 22.57
N TYR A 327 10.47 0.08 21.35
CA TYR A 327 11.28 -1.04 20.85
C TYR A 327 12.79 -0.77 20.98
N LEU A 328 13.19 0.49 21.21
CA LEU A 328 14.59 0.92 21.23
C LEU A 328 15.36 0.43 22.47
N HIS A 329 16.55 -0.11 22.26
CA HIS A 329 17.60 -0.23 23.27
C HIS A 329 18.28 1.13 23.43
N ARG A 330 18.06 1.76 24.59
CA ARG A 330 18.61 3.09 24.89
C ARG A 330 20.08 2.99 25.29
N GLY A 331 20.92 3.84 24.70
CA GLY A 331 22.36 3.86 24.98
C GLY A 331 23.14 2.64 24.47
N GLY A 332 22.52 1.80 23.64
CA GLY A 332 23.13 0.61 23.06
C GLY A 332 22.85 0.46 21.56
N GLU A 333 23.40 -0.60 20.98
CA GLU A 333 23.14 -0.96 19.60
C GLU A 333 21.69 -1.44 19.43
N ASN A 334 21.07 -1.02 18.33
CA ASN A 334 19.74 -1.40 17.90
C ASN A 334 19.84 -2.12 16.55
N ARG A 335 19.02 -3.13 16.33
CA ARG A 335 18.98 -3.94 15.11
C ARG A 335 17.63 -3.80 14.40
N LEU A 336 17.64 -3.14 13.25
CA LEU A 336 16.50 -3.01 12.35
C LEU A 336 16.53 -4.13 11.32
N ALA A 337 15.38 -4.77 11.12
CA ALA A 337 15.16 -5.76 10.07
C ALA A 337 13.92 -5.40 9.26
N VAL A 338 14.01 -5.49 7.93
CA VAL A 338 12.92 -5.16 7.01
C VAL A 338 12.83 -6.26 5.94
N GLN A 339 11.63 -6.81 5.70
CA GLN A 339 11.41 -7.79 4.63
C GLN A 339 10.48 -7.18 3.59
N VAL A 340 11.01 -6.94 2.39
CA VAL A 340 10.33 -6.26 1.29
C VAL A 340 9.92 -7.28 0.23
N PHE A 341 8.66 -7.22 -0.19
CA PHE A 341 8.08 -8.06 -1.23
C PHE A 341 7.97 -7.23 -2.51
N ARG A 342 8.33 -7.83 -3.65
CA ARG A 342 8.25 -7.18 -4.96
C ARG A 342 6.81 -6.91 -5.36
N TRP A 343 5.92 -7.88 -5.09
CA TRP A 343 4.51 -7.78 -5.38
C TRP A 343 3.68 -7.91 -4.09
N SER A 344 2.57 -7.20 -4.06
CA SER A 344 1.50 -7.36 -3.07
C SER A 344 0.15 -7.11 -3.74
N ASP A 345 -0.96 -7.32 -3.05
CA ASP A 345 -2.28 -6.93 -3.54
C ASP A 345 -2.33 -5.43 -3.94
N GLY A 346 -1.60 -4.56 -3.24
CA GLY A 346 -1.40 -3.16 -3.61
C GLY A 346 -0.74 -2.95 -4.98
N SER A 347 0.01 -3.91 -5.51
CA SER A 347 0.58 -3.84 -6.87
C SER A 347 -0.49 -3.79 -7.97
N TYR A 348 -1.72 -4.27 -7.71
CA TYR A 348 -2.85 -4.08 -8.62
C TYR A 348 -3.29 -2.60 -8.73
N LEU A 349 -2.92 -1.74 -7.78
CA LEU A 349 -3.17 -0.30 -7.81
C LEU A 349 -1.96 0.49 -8.36
N GLU A 350 -0.82 -0.18 -8.56
CA GLU A 350 0.45 0.41 -9.00
C GLU A 350 0.80 -0.03 -10.43
N CYS A 351 -0.19 0.03 -11.32
CA CYS A 351 -0.09 -0.39 -12.72
C CYS A 351 0.24 0.76 -13.69
N GLN A 352 1.21 1.60 -13.35
CA GLN A 352 1.67 2.66 -14.25
C GLN A 352 2.45 2.10 -15.45
N ASP A 353 2.41 2.82 -16.58
CA ASP A 353 3.27 2.59 -17.75
C ASP A 353 4.71 2.99 -17.44
N MET A 354 5.45 2.06 -16.80
CA MET A 354 6.81 2.29 -16.31
C MET A 354 7.55 0.98 -16.05
N PHE A 355 8.83 1.09 -15.73
CA PHE A 355 9.61 -0.02 -15.18
C PHE A 355 9.11 -0.39 -13.77
N ARG A 356 8.86 -1.68 -13.55
CA ARG A 356 8.56 -2.29 -12.26
C ARG A 356 9.84 -2.76 -11.60
N MET A 357 10.19 -2.09 -10.50
CA MET A 357 11.38 -2.30 -9.69
C MET A 357 10.99 -2.37 -8.22
N SER A 358 11.93 -2.73 -7.33
CA SER A 358 11.59 -3.09 -5.95
C SER A 358 12.66 -2.65 -4.96
N GLY A 359 12.35 -2.68 -3.67
CA GLY A 359 13.29 -2.41 -2.59
C GLY A 359 13.04 -1.10 -1.84
N ILE A 360 13.97 -0.74 -0.95
CA ILE A 360 13.92 0.51 -0.20
C ILE A 360 14.55 1.60 -1.07
N PHE A 361 13.72 2.24 -1.91
CA PHE A 361 14.19 3.07 -3.02
C PHE A 361 14.24 4.58 -2.71
N ARG A 362 13.78 4.99 -1.53
CA ARG A 362 13.96 6.34 -0.97
C ARG A 362 14.55 6.27 0.45
N GLU A 363 14.97 7.41 0.96
CA GLU A 363 15.70 7.54 2.21
C GLU A 363 15.02 6.88 3.42
N VAL A 364 15.86 6.44 4.35
CA VAL A 364 15.46 5.99 5.68
C VAL A 364 16.13 6.86 6.71
N TYR A 365 15.38 7.32 7.70
CA TYR A 365 15.95 8.08 8.82
C TYR A 365 15.09 7.95 10.06
N LEU A 366 15.68 8.31 11.20
CA LEU A 366 14.98 8.52 12.45
C LEU A 366 14.86 10.02 12.73
N TYR A 367 13.77 10.40 13.38
CA TYR A 367 13.67 11.69 14.06
C TYR A 367 12.90 11.55 15.37
N ASN A 368 13.02 12.53 16.26
CA ASN A 368 12.26 12.50 17.51
C ASN A 368 11.66 13.84 17.94
N THR A 369 10.53 13.75 18.64
CA THR A 369 9.75 14.87 19.15
C THR A 369 9.55 14.74 20.66
N PRO A 370 9.16 15.82 21.37
CA PRO A 370 8.66 15.68 22.74
C PRO A 370 7.48 14.70 22.79
N LYS A 371 7.23 14.10 23.95
CA LYS A 371 6.12 13.12 24.13
C LYS A 371 4.73 13.73 23.96
N MET A 372 4.59 15.00 24.29
CA MET A 372 3.43 15.84 23.99
C MET A 372 3.90 16.94 23.03
N ALA A 373 3.44 16.93 21.78
CA ALA A 373 4.01 17.78 20.74
C ALA A 373 3.02 18.18 19.64
N VAL A 374 3.28 19.31 18.98
CA VAL A 374 2.72 19.59 17.65
C VAL A 374 3.16 18.47 16.70
N ARG A 375 2.20 17.66 16.25
CA ARG A 375 2.44 16.50 15.37
C ARG A 375 2.14 16.78 13.92
N ASP A 376 1.19 17.68 13.65
CA ASP A 376 0.84 18.08 12.31
C ASP A 376 0.48 19.57 12.26
N HIS A 377 0.63 20.15 11.07
CA HIS A 377 0.23 21.52 10.79
C HIS A 377 -0.40 21.63 9.40
N TYR A 378 -1.45 22.43 9.30
CA TYR A 378 -2.13 22.72 8.03
C TYR A 378 -2.27 24.23 7.86
N ILE A 379 -1.68 24.77 6.79
CA ILE A 379 -1.62 26.21 6.52
C ILE A 379 -2.58 26.54 5.38
N THR A 380 -3.51 27.46 5.63
CA THR A 380 -4.40 28.03 4.61
C THR A 380 -4.32 29.55 4.63
N SER A 381 -4.77 30.20 3.55
CA SER A 381 -4.85 31.65 3.48
C SER A 381 -6.13 32.11 2.83
N ASP A 382 -6.83 33.03 3.49
CA ASP A 382 -7.93 33.78 2.91
C ASP A 382 -7.39 35.09 2.34
N ILE A 383 -7.55 35.31 1.04
CA ILE A 383 -6.98 36.47 0.33
C ILE A 383 -8.08 37.45 -0.04
N THR A 384 -7.92 38.70 0.38
CA THR A 384 -8.74 39.84 -0.04
C THR A 384 -7.94 40.73 -0.97
N PHE A 385 -8.46 40.95 -2.17
CA PHE A 385 -7.84 41.82 -3.16
C PHE A 385 -8.33 43.26 -2.99
N GLY A 386 -7.41 44.21 -3.07
CA GLY A 386 -7.74 45.64 -3.10
C GLY A 386 -8.50 46.03 -4.37
N LYS A 387 -9.08 47.24 -4.37
CA LYS A 387 -9.72 47.81 -5.56
C LYS A 387 -8.73 47.83 -6.74
N GLY A 388 -9.14 47.27 -7.87
CA GLY A 388 -8.29 47.14 -9.06
C GLY A 388 -7.36 45.92 -9.06
N GLY A 389 -7.32 45.12 -7.99
CA GLY A 389 -6.59 43.84 -7.95
C GLY A 389 -5.06 43.95 -7.84
N ASN A 390 -4.53 45.16 -7.63
CA ASN A 390 -3.08 45.42 -7.57
C ASN A 390 -2.46 45.19 -6.19
N THR A 391 -3.28 45.11 -5.15
CA THR A 391 -2.84 44.81 -3.78
C THR A 391 -3.62 43.62 -3.26
N ALA A 392 -3.00 42.88 -2.35
CA ALA A 392 -3.64 41.79 -1.64
C ALA A 392 -3.31 41.89 -0.15
N GLN A 393 -4.26 41.49 0.68
CA GLN A 393 -4.05 41.19 2.09
C GLN A 393 -4.47 39.74 2.31
N ALA A 394 -3.77 39.05 3.19
CA ALA A 394 -4.09 37.66 3.50
C ALA A 394 -4.26 37.46 5.00
N LYS A 395 -5.22 36.61 5.36
CA LYS A 395 -5.30 36.02 6.69
C LYS A 395 -4.82 34.57 6.59
N VAL A 396 -3.64 34.31 7.11
CA VAL A 396 -3.03 32.98 7.14
C VAL A 396 -3.52 32.27 8.40
N ASN A 397 -4.12 31.09 8.24
CA ASN A 397 -4.53 30.25 9.35
C ASN A 397 -3.61 29.02 9.41
N VAL A 398 -2.99 28.81 10.57
CA VAL A 398 -2.16 27.64 10.88
C VAL A 398 -2.93 26.78 11.87
N ARG A 399 -3.44 25.65 11.41
CA ARG A 399 -4.08 24.64 12.26
C ARG A 399 -3.02 23.67 12.75
N LEU A 400 -2.81 23.59 14.06
CA LEU A 400 -1.87 22.68 14.71
C LEU A 400 -2.63 21.50 15.32
N THR A 401 -2.12 20.29 15.15
CA THR A 401 -2.67 19.06 15.75
C THR A 401 -1.71 18.54 16.82
N LEU A 402 -2.23 18.27 18.01
CA LEU A 402 -1.48 17.73 19.15
C LEU A 402 -1.33 16.21 19.06
N ASP A 403 -0.12 15.69 19.26
CA ASP A 403 0.10 14.31 19.73
C ASP A 403 0.26 14.34 21.26
N ASN A 404 -0.68 13.72 21.95
CA ASN A 404 -0.64 13.47 23.39
C ASN A 404 -1.17 12.05 23.69
N ARG A 405 -0.83 11.07 22.85
CA ARG A 405 -1.31 9.68 22.99
C ARG A 405 -0.89 8.99 24.30
N ASP A 406 0.13 9.54 24.97
CA ASP A 406 0.57 9.08 26.30
C ASP A 406 -0.27 9.69 27.44
N ASN A 407 -1.30 10.50 27.12
CA ASN A 407 -2.20 11.16 28.07
C ASN A 407 -1.47 11.96 29.17
N LEU A 408 -0.43 12.70 28.78
CA LEU A 408 0.33 13.53 29.72
C LEU A 408 -0.52 14.73 30.16
N ALA A 409 -0.37 15.10 31.43
CA ALA A 409 -0.95 16.31 32.00
C ALA A 409 -0.14 17.56 31.60
N GLY A 410 -0.77 18.73 31.74
CA GLY A 410 -0.15 20.02 31.46
C GLY A 410 -0.45 20.57 30.07
N LYS A 411 0.21 21.68 29.73
CA LYS A 411 0.10 22.36 28.44
C LYS A 411 1.48 22.70 27.90
N LYS A 412 1.57 22.87 26.59
CA LYS A 412 2.72 23.43 25.87
C LYS A 412 2.42 24.85 25.45
N GLN A 413 3.42 25.73 25.53
CA GLN A 413 3.34 27.05 24.94
C GLN A 413 3.80 26.94 23.49
N VAL A 414 3.04 27.48 22.54
CA VAL A 414 3.41 27.46 21.12
C VAL A 414 3.38 28.87 20.54
N CYS A 415 4.49 29.24 19.93
CA CYS A 415 4.68 30.49 19.22
C CYS A 415 4.71 30.22 17.71
N VAL A 416 3.81 30.87 16.97
CA VAL A 416 3.76 30.79 15.50
C VAL A 416 4.12 32.15 14.94
N LYS A 417 5.12 32.18 14.05
CA LYS A 417 5.63 33.39 13.42
C LYS A 417 5.58 33.26 11.91
N ILE A 418 5.26 34.34 11.21
CA ILE A 418 5.33 34.39 9.74
C ILE A 418 6.32 35.45 9.28
N PHE A 419 7.20 35.05 8.38
CA PHE A 419 8.24 35.89 7.78
C PHE A 419 7.98 36.06 6.29
N ASN A 420 8.21 37.26 5.79
CA ASN A 420 8.09 37.59 4.37
C ASN A 420 9.24 36.94 3.54
N PRO A 421 9.21 37.03 2.20
CA PRO A 421 10.25 36.46 1.34
C PRO A 421 11.67 36.96 1.62
N GLU A 422 11.84 38.21 2.07
CA GLU A 422 13.14 38.79 2.46
C GLU A 422 13.62 38.32 3.84
N GLY A 423 12.79 37.58 4.59
CA GLY A 423 13.11 37.09 5.93
C GLY A 423 12.79 38.06 7.07
N THR A 424 11.99 39.09 6.80
CA THR A 424 11.47 40.03 7.81
C THR A 424 10.24 39.45 8.50
N GLU A 425 10.18 39.49 9.82
CA GLU A 425 9.02 39.07 10.59
C GLU A 425 7.83 40.00 10.32
N ILE A 426 6.68 39.43 10.02
CA ILE A 426 5.44 40.17 9.78
C ILE A 426 4.59 40.18 11.05
N GLN A 427 4.39 39.00 11.63
CA GLN A 427 3.61 38.84 12.85
C GLN A 427 4.00 37.57 13.60
N GLU A 428 3.81 37.63 14.91
CA GLU A 428 3.89 36.53 15.85
C GLU A 428 2.55 36.37 16.60
N GLN A 429 2.16 35.13 16.88
CA GLN A 429 1.05 34.79 17.78
C GLN A 429 1.44 33.66 18.72
N ARG A 430 1.03 33.76 19.98
CA ARG A 430 1.23 32.71 20.99
C ARG A 430 -0.09 32.06 21.36
N THR A 431 -0.05 30.75 21.53
CA THR A 431 -1.17 29.94 22.00
C THR A 431 -0.68 28.86 22.96
N THR A 432 -1.62 28.14 23.57
CA THR A 432 -1.33 26.97 24.39
C THR A 432 -1.94 25.73 23.77
N LEU A 433 -1.19 24.64 23.75
CA LEU A 433 -1.63 23.34 23.27
C LEU A 433 -1.67 22.34 24.44
N GLY A 434 -2.80 21.68 24.63
CA GLY A 434 -2.97 20.66 25.66
C GLY A 434 -4.36 20.05 25.56
N GLY A 435 -4.56 18.94 26.27
CA GLY A 435 -5.80 18.16 26.19
C GLY A 435 -5.57 16.78 25.59
N ALA A 436 -6.64 16.20 25.04
CA ALA A 436 -6.61 14.86 24.47
C ALA A 436 -5.75 14.80 23.19
N ASP A 437 -5.26 13.61 22.88
CA ASP A 437 -4.62 13.33 21.59
C ASP A 437 -5.50 13.75 20.41
N GLY A 438 -4.88 14.32 19.37
CA GLY A 438 -5.58 14.83 18.19
C GLY A 438 -6.27 16.18 18.37
N THR A 439 -6.18 16.82 19.54
CA THR A 439 -6.73 18.18 19.76
C THR A 439 -6.14 19.16 18.73
N GLN A 440 -7.01 19.93 18.09
CA GLN A 440 -6.64 20.93 17.08
C GLN A 440 -6.73 22.35 17.64
N THR A 441 -5.76 23.20 17.29
CA THR A 441 -5.74 24.62 17.65
C THR A 441 -5.41 25.47 16.42
N ASN A 442 -6.19 26.51 16.17
CA ASN A 442 -5.98 27.41 15.04
C ASN A 442 -5.26 28.68 15.51
N VAL A 443 -4.23 29.08 14.77
CA VAL A 443 -3.53 30.35 14.95
C VAL A 443 -3.68 31.17 13.68
N ALA A 444 -4.19 32.39 13.79
CA ALA A 444 -4.39 33.29 12.66
C ALA A 444 -3.37 34.42 12.65
N LEU A 445 -2.80 34.69 11.48
CA LEU A 445 -1.79 35.72 11.24
C LEU A 445 -2.25 36.59 10.06
N ASP A 446 -2.24 37.90 10.25
CA ASP A 446 -2.55 38.91 9.25
C ASP A 446 -1.28 39.29 8.48
N VAL A 447 -1.36 39.21 7.15
CA VAL A 447 -0.29 39.61 6.23
C VAL A 447 -0.77 40.83 5.43
N PRO A 448 -0.51 42.05 5.92
CA PRO A 448 -0.82 43.26 5.18
C PRO A 448 0.13 43.36 3.98
N ASN A 449 -0.41 43.62 2.79
CA ASN A 449 0.36 43.68 1.53
C ASN A 449 1.00 42.34 1.16
N ALA A 450 0.20 41.27 1.14
CA ALA A 450 0.65 39.93 0.79
C ALA A 450 1.21 39.88 -0.65
N GLU A 451 2.50 39.63 -0.77
CA GLU A 451 3.16 39.20 -2.00
C GLU A 451 2.69 37.80 -2.39
N LEU A 452 1.87 37.72 -3.44
CA LEU A 452 1.27 36.45 -3.84
C LEU A 452 2.28 35.55 -4.56
N TRP A 453 2.15 34.24 -4.35
CA TRP A 453 2.89 33.22 -5.09
C TRP A 453 2.24 32.96 -6.45
N SER A 454 3.06 32.85 -7.48
CA SER A 454 2.72 32.27 -8.79
C SER A 454 3.96 31.58 -9.39
N ALA A 455 3.79 30.88 -10.50
CA ALA A 455 4.94 30.31 -11.23
C ALA A 455 5.89 31.40 -11.79
N GLU A 456 5.41 32.63 -12.02
CA GLU A 456 6.20 33.77 -12.49
C GLU A 456 6.91 34.50 -11.35
N HIS A 457 6.28 34.52 -10.17
CA HIS A 457 6.77 35.17 -8.95
C HIS A 457 6.65 34.19 -7.77
N PRO A 458 7.64 33.31 -7.56
CA PRO A 458 7.58 32.25 -6.57
C PRO A 458 7.86 32.76 -5.14
N ASN A 459 7.11 33.78 -4.70
CA ASN A 459 7.26 34.40 -3.39
C ASN A 459 6.89 33.39 -2.29
N LEU A 460 7.84 33.07 -1.42
CA LEU A 460 7.66 32.09 -0.34
C LEU A 460 7.84 32.74 1.02
N TYR A 461 6.79 32.71 1.83
CA TYR A 461 6.86 33.04 3.24
C TYR A 461 7.46 31.88 4.01
N THR A 462 7.96 32.16 5.21
CA THR A 462 8.35 31.10 6.16
C THR A 462 7.46 31.17 7.39
N VAL A 463 6.71 30.11 7.65
CA VAL A 463 5.96 29.93 8.90
C VAL A 463 6.84 29.12 9.85
N ARG A 464 7.16 29.71 11.01
CA ARG A 464 7.91 29.02 12.09
C ARG A 464 6.95 28.63 13.19
N VAL A 465 7.16 27.44 13.75
CA VAL A 465 6.44 26.94 14.93
C VAL A 465 7.49 26.59 15.97
N VAL A 466 7.40 27.24 17.13
CA VAL A 466 8.28 27.03 18.28
C VAL A 466 7.43 26.57 19.45
N GLN A 467 7.72 25.38 19.99
CA GLN A 467 7.05 24.80 21.13
C GLN A 467 7.98 24.83 22.34
N SER A 468 7.44 25.28 23.47
CA SER A 468 8.10 25.33 24.77
C SER A 468 7.31 24.57 25.83
N ASP A 469 8.00 24.15 26.88
CA ASP A 469 7.40 23.62 28.10
C ASP A 469 6.63 24.71 28.89
N GLU A 470 6.05 24.33 30.04
CA GLU A 470 5.31 25.28 30.89
C GLU A 470 6.22 26.34 31.54
N GLN A 471 7.51 26.05 31.67
CA GLN A 471 8.53 26.94 32.21
C GLN A 471 9.08 27.90 31.14
N GLY A 472 8.67 27.74 29.87
CA GLY A 472 9.10 28.58 28.75
C GLY A 472 10.37 28.11 28.06
N ASN A 473 10.92 26.95 28.41
CA ASN A 473 12.09 26.39 27.72
C ASN A 473 11.66 25.77 26.39
N GLU A 474 12.32 26.16 25.30
CA GLU A 474 12.08 25.57 23.99
C GLU A 474 12.48 24.10 23.97
N GLU A 475 11.61 23.25 23.43
CA GLU A 475 11.82 21.80 23.34
C GLU A 475 11.63 21.24 21.92
N MET A 476 11.06 22.05 21.02
CA MET A 476 10.93 21.75 19.60
C MET A 476 10.72 23.02 18.76
N ALA A 477 11.43 23.14 17.64
CA ALA A 477 11.14 24.15 16.62
C ALA A 477 11.16 23.52 15.21
N PHE A 478 10.32 24.01 14.31
CA PHE A 478 10.36 23.67 12.88
C PHE A 478 9.81 24.83 12.04
N SER A 479 10.02 24.76 10.72
CA SER A 479 9.51 25.76 9.78
C SER A 479 9.03 25.16 8.47
N THR A 480 8.06 25.83 7.84
CA THR A 480 7.48 25.44 6.56
C THR A 480 7.45 26.63 5.61
N LYS A 481 7.86 26.41 4.36
CA LYS A 481 7.72 27.41 3.29
C LYS A 481 6.28 27.43 2.79
N TYR A 482 5.70 28.62 2.61
CA TYR A 482 4.31 28.77 2.22
C TYR A 482 4.15 29.83 1.12
N GLY A 483 3.51 29.46 0.02
CA GLY A 483 3.13 30.38 -1.06
C GLY A 483 1.69 30.81 -0.91
N ILE A 484 1.45 32.08 -0.59
CA ILE A 484 0.10 32.65 -0.50
C ILE A 484 -0.46 32.78 -1.92
N CYS A 485 -1.40 31.91 -2.29
CA CYS A 485 -2.05 31.98 -3.60
C CYS A 485 -3.52 31.58 -3.51
N LYS A 486 -4.31 32.07 -4.47
CA LYS A 486 -5.71 31.68 -4.65
C LYS A 486 -5.88 30.98 -5.98
N VAL A 487 -6.29 29.72 -5.95
CA VAL A 487 -6.69 28.96 -7.13
C VAL A 487 -8.21 28.82 -7.13
N GLU A 488 -8.86 29.18 -8.22
CA GLU A 488 -10.31 29.06 -8.33
C GLU A 488 -10.73 28.71 -9.76
N VAL A 489 -11.85 27.99 -9.88
CA VAL A 489 -12.55 27.80 -11.14
C VAL A 489 -13.78 28.71 -11.12
N LYS A 490 -13.85 29.64 -12.07
CA LYS A 490 -15.01 30.50 -12.30
C LYS A 490 -15.61 30.14 -13.66
N ASN A 491 -16.84 29.63 -13.67
CA ASN A 491 -17.45 29.00 -14.84
C ASN A 491 -16.55 27.88 -15.37
N SER A 492 -16.07 27.99 -16.61
CA SER A 492 -15.21 26.99 -17.26
C SER A 492 -13.74 27.42 -17.34
N LEU A 493 -13.32 28.41 -16.55
CA LEU A 493 -11.99 29.01 -16.61
C LEU A 493 -11.26 28.87 -15.26
N LEU A 494 -9.97 28.51 -15.33
CA LEU A 494 -9.07 28.42 -14.18
C LEU A 494 -8.37 29.76 -13.95
N TYR A 495 -8.37 30.21 -12.70
CA TYR A 495 -7.71 31.44 -12.27
C TYR A 495 -6.69 31.14 -11.17
N VAL A 496 -5.57 31.84 -11.24
CA VAL A 496 -4.60 31.95 -10.16
C VAL A 496 -4.48 33.43 -9.82
N ASN A 497 -4.72 33.79 -8.57
CA ASN A 497 -4.68 35.17 -8.07
C ASN A 497 -5.55 36.13 -8.91
N ASN A 498 -6.80 35.73 -9.19
CA ASN A 498 -7.77 36.44 -10.05
C ASN A 498 -7.33 36.63 -11.53
N LYS A 499 -6.23 36.01 -11.98
CA LYS A 499 -5.82 36.03 -13.38
C LYS A 499 -6.08 34.67 -14.03
N ARG A 500 -6.71 34.68 -15.21
CA ARG A 500 -6.92 33.45 -16.00
C ARG A 500 -5.56 32.86 -16.38
N VAL A 501 -5.40 31.56 -16.19
CA VAL A 501 -4.17 30.85 -16.56
C VAL A 501 -4.39 29.87 -17.71
N PHE A 502 -3.32 29.60 -18.45
CA PHE A 502 -3.24 28.51 -19.41
C PHE A 502 -2.22 27.51 -18.89
N LEU A 503 -2.59 26.23 -18.82
CA LEU A 503 -1.69 25.17 -18.38
C LEU A 503 -0.74 24.83 -19.54
N LYS A 504 0.56 25.03 -19.32
CA LYS A 504 1.65 24.67 -20.25
C LYS A 504 2.54 23.65 -19.54
N GLY A 505 2.00 22.45 -19.36
CA GLY A 505 2.62 21.36 -18.60
C GLY A 505 3.48 20.44 -19.44
#